data_AF-A0A960XNN0-F1
#
_entry.id   AF-A0A960XNN0-F1
#
_cell.length_a   1.000
_cell.length_b   1.000
_cell.length_c   1.000
_cell.angle_alpha   90.00
_cell.angle_beta   90.00
_cell.angle_gamma   90.00
#
_symmetry.space_group_name_H-M   'P 1'
#
loop_
_entity.id
_entity.type
_entity.pdbx_description
1 polymer ?
#
loop_
_entity_poly.entity_id
_entity_poly.type
_entity_poly.pdbx_seq_one_letter_code
_entity_poly.pdbx_strand_id
1 'polypeptide(L)'
;LDVLTLVESILEDPDLILRKQLDKLKGRAVAEMKAEGMDYDQRMEELEKLEHPKPLREFVYSTFNAFADQHPWVGQENIRPKSIAREMFETFRSFADYVRDYELQRSEGLLLRHLNGVYKVVAQTVPDPLKTEPVREMELYLRTLLRQVDSSLLDEWEKLRDPNFVRAESVEARPPGAAEAERDITRNRETFLAAIRTGVFVFLRAWSLGDHEAALAAPAVGIVPGDGAGGEGNRASALAGDGESPAASERPPETGPEGAAEPWTADVLEARLDEYLVEHEALRLDPEARNLRHTHVVEGGDPH
;
A
#
# COMPACT_ATOMS: atom_id res chain seq x y z
N LEU A 1 10.41 -2.28 8.36
CA LEU A 1 9.22 -2.01 9.21
C LEU A 1 9.63 -1.22 10.45
N ASP A 2 10.81 -1.49 10.99
CA ASP A 2 11.35 -0.89 12.22
C ASP A 2 11.39 0.64 12.19
N VAL A 3 11.68 1.25 11.04
CA VAL A 3 11.63 2.71 10.87
C VAL A 3 10.25 3.27 11.19
N LEU A 4 9.16 2.66 10.69
CA LEU A 4 7.80 3.09 11.03
C LEU A 4 7.51 2.91 12.51
N THR A 5 7.96 1.82 13.13
CA THR A 5 7.80 1.60 14.57
C THR A 5 8.47 2.72 15.39
N LEU A 6 9.70 3.09 15.03
CA LEU A 6 10.43 4.16 15.71
C LEU A 6 9.76 5.51 15.50
N VAL A 7 9.34 5.81 14.27
CA VAL A 7 8.61 7.04 13.95
C VAL A 7 7.29 7.14 14.70
N GLU A 8 6.48 6.07 14.74
CA GLU A 8 5.22 6.07 15.46
C GLU A 8 5.43 6.23 16.98
N SER A 9 6.55 5.74 17.52
CA SER A 9 6.83 5.80 18.95
C SER A 9 7.04 7.22 19.51
N ILE A 10 7.42 8.18 18.66
CA ILE A 10 7.63 9.57 19.07
C ILE A 10 6.40 10.45 18.87
N LEU A 11 5.35 9.93 18.23
CA LEU A 11 4.10 10.66 18.00
C LEU A 11 3.15 10.50 19.19
N GLU A 12 2.17 11.39 19.28
CA GLU A 12 1.09 11.30 20.27
C GLU A 12 0.17 10.10 20.01
N ASP A 13 -0.45 9.58 21.06
CA ASP A 13 -1.38 8.45 20.95
C ASP A 13 -2.74 8.89 20.42
N PRO A 14 -3.22 8.32 19.29
CA PRO A 14 -4.61 8.45 18.91
C PRO A 14 -5.44 7.44 19.71
N ASP A 15 -5.72 7.75 20.98
CA ASP A 15 -6.32 6.85 21.98
C ASP A 15 -7.51 6.03 21.46
N LEU A 16 -8.42 6.68 20.73
CA LEU A 16 -9.62 6.01 20.19
C LEU A 16 -9.27 4.89 19.20
N ILE A 17 -8.26 5.11 18.36
CA ILE A 17 -7.79 4.10 17.38
C ILE A 17 -7.14 2.94 18.12
N LEU A 18 -6.28 3.22 19.10
CA LEU A 18 -5.61 2.19 19.89
C LEU A 18 -6.60 1.36 20.71
N ARG A 19 -7.66 1.99 21.23
CA ARG A 19 -8.76 1.28 21.90
C ARG A 19 -9.48 0.34 20.93
N LYS A 20 -9.83 0.79 19.72
CA LYS A 20 -10.46 -0.08 18.71
C LYS A 20 -9.56 -1.23 18.27
N GLN A 21 -8.25 -1.01 18.16
CA GLN A 21 -7.29 -2.10 17.94
C GLN A 21 -7.31 -3.12 19.07
N LEU A 22 -7.28 -2.64 20.31
CA LEU A 22 -7.32 -3.49 21.49
C LEU A 22 -8.66 -4.26 21.59
N ASP A 23 -9.79 -3.62 21.32
CA ASP A 23 -11.11 -4.26 21.34
C ASP A 23 -11.18 -5.42 20.34
N LYS A 24 -10.68 -5.22 19.12
CA LYS A 24 -10.61 -6.27 18.10
C LYS A 24 -9.68 -7.41 18.51
N LEU A 25 -8.54 -7.09 19.12
CA LEU A 25 -7.59 -8.07 19.64
C LEU A 25 -8.21 -8.89 20.78
N LYS A 26 -8.86 -8.23 21.75
CA LYS A 26 -9.61 -8.88 22.82
C LYS A 26 -10.74 -9.76 22.28
N GLY A 27 -11.47 -9.29 21.26
CA GLY A 27 -12.53 -10.06 20.61
C GLY A 27 -12.03 -11.40 20.03
N ARG A 28 -10.88 -11.39 19.34
CA ARG A 28 -10.24 -12.63 18.85
C ARG A 28 -9.80 -13.54 19.99
N ALA A 29 -9.10 -12.98 20.99
CA ALA A 29 -8.63 -13.75 22.14
C ALA A 29 -9.79 -14.41 22.90
N VAL A 30 -10.93 -13.72 23.07
CA VAL A 30 -12.14 -14.31 23.67
C VAL A 30 -12.65 -15.49 22.86
N ALA A 31 -12.67 -15.39 21.52
CA ALA A 31 -13.14 -16.47 20.66
C ALA A 31 -12.23 -17.71 20.76
N GLU A 32 -10.92 -17.50 20.74
CA GLU A 32 -9.90 -18.56 20.90
C GLU A 32 -10.01 -19.23 22.28
N MET A 33 -9.99 -18.45 23.37
CA MET A 33 -10.09 -18.99 24.73
C MET A 33 -11.42 -19.70 24.98
N LYS A 34 -12.51 -19.28 24.33
CA LYS A 34 -13.79 -20.01 24.36
C LYS A 34 -13.70 -21.35 23.65
N ALA A 35 -13.02 -21.42 22.50
CA ALA A 35 -12.81 -22.66 21.77
C ALA A 35 -11.93 -23.64 22.56
N GLU A 36 -11.00 -23.13 23.37
CA GLU A 36 -10.17 -23.90 24.29
C GLU A 36 -10.90 -24.34 25.58
N GLY A 37 -12.14 -23.87 25.80
CA GLY A 37 -12.94 -24.23 26.97
C GLY A 37 -12.55 -23.51 28.26
N MET A 38 -11.84 -22.37 28.17
CA MET A 38 -11.40 -21.60 29.33
C MET A 38 -12.57 -20.98 30.10
N ASP A 39 -12.47 -21.03 31.44
CA ASP A 39 -13.49 -20.45 32.33
C ASP A 39 -13.65 -18.93 32.13
N TYR A 40 -14.83 -18.39 32.44
CA TYR A 40 -15.09 -16.96 32.28
C TYR A 40 -14.15 -16.08 33.10
N ASP A 41 -13.91 -16.41 34.37
CA ASP A 41 -13.10 -15.57 35.26
C ASP A 41 -11.63 -15.56 34.79
N GLN A 42 -11.12 -16.72 34.39
CA GLN A 42 -9.79 -16.86 33.78
C GLN A 42 -9.65 -16.07 32.49
N ARG A 43 -10.66 -16.14 31.61
CA ARG A 43 -10.69 -15.32 30.38
C ARG A 43 -10.63 -13.84 30.71
N MET A 44 -11.38 -13.37 31.71
CA MET A 44 -11.38 -11.96 32.06
C MET A 44 -10.01 -11.49 32.57
N GLU A 45 -9.33 -12.29 33.39
CA GLU A 45 -7.98 -11.98 33.87
C GLU A 45 -6.97 -11.89 32.72
N GLU A 46 -7.01 -12.81 31.75
CA GLU A 46 -6.13 -12.77 30.58
C GLU A 46 -6.41 -11.56 29.67
N LEU A 47 -7.67 -11.17 29.50
CA LEU A 47 -8.02 -9.98 28.71
C LEU A 47 -7.56 -8.67 29.35
N GLU A 48 -7.44 -8.58 30.66
CA GLU A 48 -6.91 -7.39 31.34
C GLU A 48 -5.43 -7.18 31.06
N LYS A 49 -4.68 -8.26 30.82
CA LYS A 49 -3.24 -8.23 30.48
C LYS A 49 -2.97 -7.78 29.04
N LEU A 50 -3.99 -7.80 28.17
CA LEU A 50 -3.84 -7.45 26.75
C LEU A 50 -3.72 -5.93 26.56
N GLU A 51 -2.73 -5.55 25.76
CA GLU A 51 -2.49 -4.19 25.30
C GLU A 51 -2.60 -4.09 23.77
N HIS A 52 -2.71 -2.87 23.26
CA HIS A 52 -2.54 -2.64 21.83
C HIS A 52 -1.14 -3.08 21.36
N PRO A 53 -0.95 -3.40 20.07
CA PRO A 53 0.35 -3.85 19.56
C PRO A 53 1.43 -2.77 19.72
N LYS A 54 2.54 -3.15 20.36
CA LYS A 54 3.75 -2.31 20.51
C LYS A 54 4.97 -3.05 19.94
N PRO A 55 5.18 -3.03 18.61
CA PRO A 55 6.32 -3.69 17.99
C PRO A 55 7.64 -3.12 18.50
N LEU A 56 8.68 -3.95 18.55
CA LEU A 56 10.01 -3.59 19.06
C LEU A 56 10.01 -2.99 20.48
N ARG A 57 8.95 -3.17 21.28
CA ARG A 57 8.76 -2.58 22.62
C ARG A 57 10.05 -2.53 23.45
N GLU A 58 10.70 -3.69 23.60
CA GLU A 58 11.91 -3.82 24.41
C GLU A 58 13.08 -2.99 23.85
N PHE A 59 13.31 -3.06 22.55
CA PHE A 59 14.36 -2.29 21.88
C PHE A 59 14.12 -0.78 21.99
N VAL A 60 12.87 -0.33 21.74
CA VAL A 60 12.56 1.11 21.77
C VAL A 60 12.69 1.66 23.20
N TYR A 61 12.14 0.98 24.20
CA TYR A 61 12.26 1.43 25.60
C TYR A 61 13.68 1.35 26.13
N SER A 62 14.41 0.25 25.91
CA SER A 62 15.79 0.12 26.37
C SER A 62 16.69 1.20 25.78
N THR A 63 16.58 1.45 24.47
CA THR A 63 17.38 2.48 23.78
C THR A 63 17.02 3.88 24.26
N PHE A 64 15.73 4.19 24.41
CA PHE A 64 15.29 5.49 24.89
C PHE A 64 15.71 5.74 26.34
N ASN A 65 15.57 4.75 27.22
CA ASN A 65 15.99 4.88 28.62
C ASN A 65 17.51 5.11 28.73
N ALA A 66 18.32 4.36 27.97
CA ALA A 66 19.76 4.55 27.93
C ALA A 66 20.18 5.94 27.40
N PHE A 67 19.39 6.52 26.48
CA PHE A 67 19.56 7.88 25.99
C PHE A 67 19.14 8.91 27.05
N ALA A 68 17.98 8.73 27.68
CA ALA A 68 17.45 9.62 28.71
C ALA A 68 18.37 9.70 29.94
N ASP A 69 18.98 8.57 30.34
CA ASP A 69 19.96 8.51 31.43
C ASP A 69 21.17 9.42 31.20
N GLN A 70 21.55 9.64 29.93
CA GLN A 70 22.68 10.50 29.54
C GLN A 70 22.27 11.95 29.25
N HIS A 71 20.96 12.24 29.20
CA HIS A 71 20.42 13.51 28.73
C HIS A 71 19.34 14.05 29.69
N PRO A 72 19.74 14.72 30.78
CA PRO A 72 18.82 15.17 31.83
C PRO A 72 17.70 16.13 31.40
N TRP A 73 17.81 16.74 30.22
CA TRP A 73 16.80 17.66 29.67
C TRP A 73 15.60 16.96 29.03
N VAL A 74 15.66 15.64 28.79
CA VAL A 74 14.53 14.86 28.25
C VAL A 74 13.30 14.93 29.17
N GLY A 75 13.52 15.17 30.47
CA GLY A 75 12.46 15.51 31.41
C GLY A 75 11.49 14.35 31.64
N GLN A 76 10.19 14.62 31.46
CA GLN A 76 9.09 13.66 31.65
C GLN A 76 8.48 13.19 30.31
N GLU A 77 8.99 13.66 29.18
CA GLU A 77 8.50 13.18 27.89
C GLU A 77 8.91 11.73 27.70
N ASN A 78 7.94 10.88 27.36
CA ASN A 78 8.15 9.46 27.16
C ASN A 78 7.70 9.06 25.76
N ILE A 79 8.36 8.05 25.23
CA ILE A 79 7.98 7.40 23.98
C ILE A 79 6.75 6.51 24.18
N ARG A 80 5.95 6.41 23.13
CA ARG A 80 4.68 5.70 23.12
C ARG A 80 4.67 4.74 21.93
N PRO A 81 5.38 3.59 22.00
CA PRO A 81 5.39 2.63 20.91
C PRO A 81 3.96 2.18 20.56
N LYS A 82 3.61 2.21 19.28
CA LYS A 82 2.31 1.79 18.74
C LYS A 82 2.48 1.28 17.31
N SER A 83 1.42 0.76 16.71
CA SER A 83 1.44 0.19 15.36
C SER A 83 0.15 0.47 14.62
N ILE A 84 0.04 1.64 13.99
CA ILE A 84 -1.13 2.00 13.17
C ILE A 84 -0.68 2.09 11.72
N ALA A 85 0.19 3.05 11.39
CA ALA A 85 0.77 3.18 10.07
C ALA A 85 1.63 1.95 9.72
N ARG A 86 2.34 1.39 10.71
CA ARG A 86 3.06 0.13 10.53
C ARG A 86 2.13 -1.02 10.15
N GLU A 87 1.01 -1.21 10.85
CA GLU A 87 0.05 -2.28 10.54
C GLU A 87 -0.55 -2.09 9.15
N MET A 88 -0.96 -0.85 8.84
CA MET A 88 -1.50 -0.49 7.53
C MET A 88 -0.49 -0.79 6.42
N PHE A 89 0.78 -0.40 6.58
CA PHE A 89 1.81 -0.70 5.60
C PHE A 89 2.12 -2.20 5.55
N GLU A 90 2.25 -2.88 6.68
CA GLU A 90 2.56 -4.32 6.79
C GLU A 90 1.55 -5.18 6.02
N THR A 91 0.27 -4.83 6.14
CA THR A 91 -0.86 -5.51 5.48
C THR A 91 -1.32 -4.83 4.18
N PHE A 92 -0.64 -3.76 3.77
CA PHE A 92 -0.95 -2.93 2.60
C PHE A 92 -2.43 -2.51 2.51
N ARG A 93 -3.02 -2.08 3.62
CA ARG A 93 -4.44 -1.71 3.71
C ARG A 93 -4.72 -0.32 3.17
N SER A 94 -5.84 -0.14 2.48
CA SER A 94 -6.33 1.21 2.18
C SER A 94 -6.81 1.93 3.45
N PHE A 95 -6.94 3.25 3.36
CA PHE A 95 -7.55 4.05 4.44
C PHE A 95 -8.99 3.60 4.74
N ALA A 96 -9.80 3.44 3.69
CA ALA A 96 -11.21 3.04 3.81
C ALA A 96 -11.35 1.64 4.43
N ASP A 97 -10.50 0.68 4.05
CA ASP A 97 -10.47 -0.64 4.66
C ASP A 97 -10.18 -0.56 6.16
N TYR A 98 -9.16 0.21 6.53
CA TYR A 98 -8.77 0.34 7.93
C TYR A 98 -9.87 1.01 8.77
N VAL A 99 -10.55 2.02 8.21
CA VAL A 99 -11.72 2.64 8.83
C VAL A 99 -12.86 1.64 9.00
N ARG A 100 -13.16 0.84 7.99
CA ARG A 100 -14.21 -0.20 8.05
C ARG A 100 -13.86 -1.28 9.06
N ASP A 101 -12.63 -1.79 9.01
CA ASP A 101 -12.15 -2.92 9.81
C ASP A 101 -12.11 -2.63 11.31
N TYR A 102 -11.91 -1.37 11.68
CA TYR A 102 -11.87 -0.91 13.08
C TYR A 102 -13.06 -0.03 13.46
N GLU A 103 -14.05 0.11 12.57
CA GLU A 103 -15.25 0.92 12.77
C GLU A 103 -14.95 2.37 13.21
N LEU A 104 -14.07 3.03 12.45
CA LEU A 104 -13.55 4.37 12.75
C LEU A 104 -14.32 5.50 12.05
N GLN A 105 -15.53 5.26 11.54
CA GLN A 105 -16.26 6.21 10.69
C GLN A 105 -16.49 7.59 11.34
N ARG A 106 -16.55 7.64 12.68
CA ARG A 106 -16.70 8.89 13.45
C ARG A 106 -15.38 9.51 13.88
N SER A 107 -14.26 8.92 13.48
CA SER A 107 -12.90 9.26 13.90
C SER A 107 -11.89 9.19 12.74
N GLU A 108 -12.35 9.22 11.50
CA GLU A 108 -11.50 9.16 10.31
C GLU A 108 -10.48 10.30 10.29
N GLY A 109 -10.90 11.51 10.65
CA GLY A 109 -9.99 12.66 10.77
C GLY A 109 -8.88 12.46 11.81
N LEU A 110 -9.11 11.67 12.87
CA LEU A 110 -8.06 11.34 13.83
C LEU A 110 -7.01 10.42 13.21
N LEU A 111 -7.46 9.42 12.43
CA LEU A 111 -6.57 8.53 11.68
C LEU A 111 -5.77 9.32 10.64
N LEU A 112 -6.45 10.16 9.85
CA LEU A 112 -5.80 11.00 8.84
C LEU A 112 -4.73 11.91 9.45
N ARG A 113 -5.04 12.56 10.58
CA ARG A 113 -4.08 13.39 11.32
C ARG A 113 -2.87 12.58 11.78
N HIS A 114 -3.09 11.38 12.33
CA HIS A 114 -2.01 10.49 12.76
C HIS A 114 -1.12 10.08 11.59
N LEU A 115 -1.71 9.60 10.48
CA LEU A 115 -0.98 9.18 9.28
C LEU A 115 -0.20 10.33 8.63
N ASN A 116 -0.77 11.54 8.61
CA ASN A 116 -0.07 12.73 8.14
C ASN A 116 1.15 13.07 9.01
N GLY A 117 1.02 12.89 10.33
CA GLY A 117 2.13 13.01 11.28
C GLY A 117 3.25 11.99 11.00
N VAL A 118 2.89 10.72 10.81
CA VAL A 118 3.85 9.66 10.46
C VAL A 118 4.58 9.99 9.16
N TYR A 119 3.85 10.34 8.10
CA TYR A 119 4.43 10.71 6.81
C TYR A 119 5.43 11.86 6.94
N LYS A 120 5.05 12.94 7.64
CA LYS A 120 5.93 14.08 7.87
C LYS A 120 7.20 13.68 8.60
N VAL A 121 7.09 12.89 9.66
CA VAL A 121 8.27 12.46 10.42
C VAL A 121 9.17 11.57 9.56
N VAL A 122 8.63 10.59 8.83
CA VAL A 122 9.44 9.75 7.91
C VAL A 122 10.17 10.63 6.89
N ALA A 123 9.46 11.55 6.25
CA ALA A 123 10.01 12.41 5.21
C ALA A 123 11.07 13.39 5.74
N GLN A 124 10.96 13.84 6.98
CA GLN A 124 11.84 14.87 7.57
C GLN A 124 13.00 14.31 8.40
N THR A 125 12.83 13.15 9.03
CA THR A 125 13.84 12.61 9.98
C THR A 125 14.81 11.64 9.34
N VAL A 126 14.44 10.99 8.23
CA VAL A 126 15.32 10.09 7.49
C VAL A 126 15.94 10.84 6.31
N PRO A 127 17.25 11.12 6.31
CA PRO A 127 17.91 11.76 5.17
C PRO A 127 17.81 10.92 3.90
N ASP A 128 17.59 11.56 2.74
CA ASP A 128 17.41 10.85 1.46
C ASP A 128 18.52 9.86 1.08
N PRO A 129 19.82 10.11 1.36
CA PRO A 129 20.88 9.14 1.08
C PRO A 129 20.84 7.88 1.95
N LEU A 130 20.13 7.93 3.09
CA LEU A 130 20.00 6.81 4.02
C LEU A 130 18.68 6.05 3.83
N LYS A 131 17.80 6.53 2.95
CA LYS A 131 16.55 5.84 2.61
C LYS A 131 16.86 4.65 1.71
N THR A 132 16.80 3.46 2.29
CA THR A 132 16.78 2.20 1.53
C THR A 132 15.47 2.09 0.74
N GLU A 133 15.40 1.22 -0.27
CA GLU A 133 14.21 1.01 -1.10
C GLU A 133 12.94 0.73 -0.27
N PRO A 134 12.96 -0.14 0.77
CA PRO A 134 11.79 -0.33 1.62
C PRO A 134 11.31 0.93 2.34
N VAL A 135 12.22 1.86 2.68
CA VAL A 135 11.86 3.13 3.34
C VAL A 135 11.24 4.09 2.32
N ARG A 136 11.78 4.14 1.09
CA ARG A 136 11.17 4.89 -0.02
C ARG A 136 9.76 4.37 -0.33
N GLU A 137 9.55 3.04 -0.31
CA GLU A 137 8.24 2.43 -0.49
C GLU A 137 7.26 2.81 0.63
N MET A 138 7.70 2.84 1.90
CA MET A 138 6.87 3.28 3.02
C MET A 138 6.44 4.74 2.85
N GLU A 139 7.37 5.61 2.47
CA GLU A 139 7.09 7.03 2.22
C GLU A 139 6.11 7.21 1.06
N LEU A 140 6.33 6.49 -0.05
CA LEU A 140 5.47 6.58 -1.22
C LEU A 140 4.07 6.00 -0.99
N TYR A 141 3.97 4.89 -0.26
CA TYR A 141 2.71 4.32 0.19
C TYR A 141 1.90 5.34 1.01
N LEU A 142 2.53 5.93 2.05
CA LEU A 142 1.85 6.91 2.90
C LEU A 142 1.44 8.15 2.11
N ARG A 143 2.32 8.65 1.23
CA ARG A 143 2.02 9.80 0.37
C ARG A 143 0.84 9.53 -0.57
N THR A 144 0.83 8.36 -1.21
CA THR A 144 -0.24 7.96 -2.13
C THR A 144 -1.56 7.83 -1.38
N LEU A 145 -1.55 7.16 -0.22
CA LEU A 145 -2.71 7.01 0.64
C LEU A 145 -3.29 8.37 1.05
N LEU A 146 -2.45 9.29 1.53
CA LEU A 146 -2.90 10.62 1.97
C LEU A 146 -3.50 11.42 0.80
N ARG A 147 -2.87 11.37 -0.38
CA ARG A 147 -3.39 12.07 -1.57
C ARG A 147 -4.75 11.53 -2.00
N GLN A 148 -4.93 10.21 -1.96
CA GLN A 148 -6.21 9.58 -2.30
C GLN A 148 -7.31 10.01 -1.33
N VAL A 149 -7.03 10.03 -0.02
CA VAL A 149 -7.99 10.45 1.01
C VAL A 149 -8.31 11.94 0.90
N ASP A 150 -7.31 12.80 0.71
CA ASP A 150 -7.55 14.24 0.53
C ASP A 150 -8.44 14.49 -0.70
N SER A 151 -8.21 13.75 -1.79
CA SER A 151 -9.03 13.81 -2.99
C SER A 151 -10.47 13.34 -2.74
N SER A 152 -10.67 12.23 -2.02
CA SER A 152 -12.02 11.73 -1.73
C SER A 152 -12.79 12.65 -0.77
N LEU A 153 -12.11 13.20 0.24
CA LEU A 153 -12.72 14.15 1.17
C LEU A 153 -13.13 15.46 0.47
N LEU A 154 -12.32 15.93 -0.48
CA LEU A 154 -12.68 17.08 -1.33
C LEU A 154 -13.91 16.77 -2.17
N ASP A 155 -13.94 15.61 -2.84
CA ASP A 155 -15.09 15.20 -3.66
C ASP A 155 -16.38 15.08 -2.82
N GLU A 156 -16.32 14.51 -1.62
CA GLU A 156 -17.46 14.42 -0.70
C GLU A 156 -17.96 15.80 -0.27
N TRP A 157 -17.04 16.71 0.05
CA TRP A 157 -17.41 18.09 0.38
C TRP A 157 -18.05 18.82 -0.81
N GLU A 158 -17.55 18.59 -2.03
CA GLU A 158 -18.15 19.16 -3.23
C GLU A 158 -19.53 18.57 -3.53
N LYS A 159 -19.76 17.28 -3.28
CA LYS A 159 -21.09 16.65 -3.37
C LYS A 159 -22.08 17.15 -2.31
N LEU A 160 -21.61 17.49 -1.11
CA LEU A 160 -22.45 18.14 -0.10
C LEU A 160 -22.85 19.57 -0.49
N ARG A 161 -21.98 20.27 -1.24
CA ARG A 161 -22.26 21.59 -1.80
C ARG A 161 -23.16 21.52 -3.04
N ASP A 162 -22.95 20.52 -3.89
CA ASP A 162 -23.71 20.27 -5.12
C ASP A 162 -23.98 18.76 -5.28
N PRO A 163 -25.21 18.29 -5.01
CA PRO A 163 -25.56 16.87 -5.10
C PRO A 163 -25.38 16.23 -6.49
N ASN A 164 -25.32 17.03 -7.56
CA ASN A 164 -25.06 16.55 -8.93
C ASN A 164 -23.60 16.69 -9.34
N PHE A 165 -22.69 16.97 -8.39
CA PHE A 165 -21.27 17.06 -8.68
C PHE A 165 -20.71 15.73 -9.18
N VAL A 166 -20.37 15.71 -10.47
CA VAL A 166 -19.57 14.66 -11.10
C VAL A 166 -18.19 15.26 -11.33
N ARG A 167 -17.18 14.65 -10.74
CA ARG A 167 -15.78 15.01 -10.99
C ARG A 167 -15.53 14.80 -12.49
N ALA A 168 -15.33 15.89 -13.23
CA ALA A 168 -14.71 15.77 -14.53
C ALA A 168 -13.32 15.15 -14.29
N GLU A 169 -12.92 14.17 -15.10
CA GLU A 169 -11.54 13.69 -15.17
C GLU A 169 -10.65 14.88 -15.55
N SER A 170 -10.34 15.68 -14.54
CA SER A 170 -9.26 16.62 -14.60
C SER A 170 -8.05 15.72 -14.63
N VAL A 171 -7.45 15.62 -15.80
CA VAL A 171 -6.01 15.48 -15.91
C VAL A 171 -5.48 16.57 -14.99
N GLU A 172 -5.18 16.22 -13.74
CA GLU A 172 -4.57 17.13 -12.77
C GLU A 172 -3.48 17.84 -13.55
N ALA A 173 -3.59 19.16 -13.67
CA ALA A 173 -2.65 19.94 -14.44
C ALA A 173 -1.26 19.63 -13.88
N ARG A 174 -0.52 18.78 -14.62
CA ARG A 174 0.79 18.32 -14.20
C ARG A 174 1.60 19.57 -13.92
N PRO A 175 2.14 19.73 -12.70
CA PRO A 175 2.92 20.93 -12.38
C PRO A 175 4.01 21.08 -13.44
N PRO A 176 4.33 22.31 -13.89
CA PRO A 176 5.41 22.51 -14.83
C PRO A 176 6.69 21.86 -14.27
N GLY A 177 7.26 20.90 -15.01
CA GLY A 177 8.39 20.08 -14.54
C GLY A 177 8.04 18.62 -14.21
N ALA A 178 6.78 18.20 -14.22
CA ALA A 178 6.40 16.79 -14.00
C ALA A 178 7.07 15.83 -15.03
N ALA A 179 7.22 16.26 -16.28
CA ALA A 179 7.92 15.50 -17.30
C ALA A 179 9.46 15.47 -17.09
N GLU A 180 10.03 16.49 -16.44
CA GLU A 180 11.45 16.47 -16.03
C GLU A 180 11.65 15.62 -14.77
N ALA A 181 10.71 15.66 -13.82
CA ALA A 181 10.67 14.78 -12.67
C ALA A 181 10.44 13.31 -13.07
N GLU A 182 9.62 13.04 -14.09
CA GLU A 182 9.47 11.70 -14.69
C GLU A 182 10.78 11.22 -15.35
N ARG A 183 11.56 12.12 -15.94
CA ARG A 183 12.92 11.82 -16.44
C ARG A 183 13.94 11.70 -15.32
N ASP A 184 13.67 12.27 -14.15
CA ASP A 184 14.52 12.20 -12.95
C ASP A 184 14.29 10.90 -12.17
N ILE A 185 13.03 10.44 -12.06
CA ILE A 185 12.71 9.15 -11.43
C ILE A 185 13.34 8.00 -12.21
N THR A 186 13.33 8.02 -13.55
CA THR A 186 13.93 6.93 -14.35
C THR A 186 15.46 6.90 -14.25
N ARG A 187 16.10 8.01 -13.83
CA ARG A 187 17.53 8.07 -13.50
C ARG A 187 17.83 7.55 -12.10
N ASN A 188 16.90 7.71 -11.17
CA ASN A 188 17.00 7.18 -9.82
C ASN A 188 16.32 5.80 -9.74
N ARG A 189 17.09 4.76 -10.08
CA ARG A 189 16.61 3.36 -10.10
C ARG A 189 15.89 2.95 -8.81
N GLU A 190 16.39 3.32 -7.65
CA GLU A 190 15.76 2.97 -6.36
C GLU A 190 14.37 3.58 -6.21
N THR A 191 14.23 4.86 -6.56
CA THR A 191 12.96 5.59 -6.47
C THR A 191 11.97 5.08 -7.51
N PHE A 192 12.46 4.76 -8.71
CA PHE A 192 11.65 4.14 -9.77
C PHE A 192 11.13 2.76 -9.37
N LEU A 193 12.00 1.90 -8.83
CA LEU A 193 11.61 0.57 -8.36
C LEU A 193 10.59 0.64 -7.23
N ALA A 194 10.79 1.55 -6.27
CA ALA A 194 9.82 1.79 -5.21
C ALA A 194 8.46 2.24 -5.78
N ALA A 195 8.45 3.11 -6.80
CA ALA A 195 7.24 3.57 -7.46
C ALA A 195 6.47 2.46 -8.18
N ILE A 196 7.17 1.63 -8.97
CA ILE A 196 6.56 0.46 -9.62
C ILE A 196 5.98 -0.47 -8.58
N ARG A 197 6.77 -0.85 -7.57
CA ARG A 197 6.35 -1.81 -6.55
C ARG A 197 5.15 -1.29 -5.76
N THR A 198 5.17 -0.02 -5.33
CA THR A 198 4.01 0.58 -4.67
C THR A 198 2.77 0.50 -5.56
N GLY A 199 2.84 0.87 -6.84
CA GLY A 199 1.66 0.82 -7.70
C GLY A 199 1.18 -0.60 -8.02
N VAL A 200 2.08 -1.58 -8.17
CA VAL A 200 1.72 -3.00 -8.28
C VAL A 200 0.95 -3.46 -7.03
N PHE A 201 1.39 -3.09 -5.83
CA PHE A 201 0.66 -3.48 -4.61
C PHE A 201 -0.64 -2.71 -4.42
N VAL A 202 -0.76 -1.46 -4.91
CA VAL A 202 -2.04 -0.75 -4.97
C VAL A 202 -3.02 -1.50 -5.87
N PHE A 203 -2.57 -1.93 -7.06
CA PHE A 203 -3.35 -2.77 -7.97
C PHE A 203 -3.78 -4.08 -7.28
N LEU A 204 -2.82 -4.86 -6.77
CA LEU A 204 -3.09 -6.17 -6.17
C LEU A 204 -4.01 -6.04 -4.96
N ARG A 205 -3.92 -4.95 -4.20
CA ARG A 205 -4.82 -4.69 -3.08
C ARG A 205 -6.25 -4.46 -3.53
N ALA A 206 -6.48 -3.57 -4.49
CA ALA A 206 -7.82 -3.32 -5.04
C ALA A 206 -8.40 -4.60 -5.65
N TRP A 207 -7.59 -5.33 -6.41
CA TRP A 207 -7.99 -6.60 -7.01
C TRP A 207 -8.36 -7.66 -5.96
N SER A 208 -7.57 -7.79 -4.89
CA SER A 208 -7.86 -8.73 -3.79
C SER A 208 -9.18 -8.45 -3.05
N LEU A 209 -9.71 -7.23 -3.17
CA LEU A 209 -10.98 -6.81 -2.57
C LEU A 209 -12.16 -6.93 -3.54
N GLY A 210 -11.92 -7.32 -4.80
CA GLY A 210 -12.91 -7.35 -5.86
C GLY A 210 -13.23 -5.98 -6.46
N ASP A 211 -12.43 -4.94 -6.14
CA ASP A 211 -12.58 -3.61 -6.74
C ASP A 211 -11.75 -3.51 -8.02
N HIS A 212 -12.27 -4.14 -9.09
CA HIS A 212 -11.57 -4.27 -10.38
C HIS A 212 -11.37 -2.92 -11.07
N GLU A 213 -12.31 -1.99 -10.92
CA GLU A 213 -12.20 -0.63 -11.46
C GLU A 213 -11.06 0.14 -10.78
N ALA A 214 -11.00 0.11 -9.43
CA ALA A 214 -9.89 0.74 -8.72
C ALA A 214 -8.55 0.06 -9.01
N ALA A 215 -8.54 -1.25 -9.30
CA ALA A 215 -7.34 -1.95 -9.73
C ALA A 215 -6.85 -1.40 -11.09
N LEU A 216 -7.72 -1.31 -12.10
CA LEU A 216 -7.35 -0.75 -13.41
C LEU A 216 -6.87 0.71 -13.35
N ALA A 217 -7.40 1.50 -12.42
CA ALA A 217 -6.98 2.88 -12.21
C ALA A 217 -5.62 3.02 -11.49
N ALA A 218 -4.97 1.93 -11.08
CA ALA A 218 -3.71 1.98 -10.33
C ALA A 218 -2.55 2.54 -11.19
N PRO A 219 -1.80 3.55 -10.70
CA PRO A 219 -0.95 4.41 -11.54
C PRO A 219 0.31 3.76 -12.12
N ALA A 220 0.72 2.57 -11.68
CA ALA A 220 1.98 1.94 -12.11
C ALA A 220 1.80 0.70 -12.97
N VAL A 221 0.57 0.27 -13.23
CA VAL A 221 0.33 -0.83 -14.17
C VAL A 221 -0.04 -0.17 -15.48
N GLY A 222 0.79 -0.33 -16.51
CA GLY A 222 0.48 0.08 -17.89
C GLY A 222 -0.61 -0.81 -18.49
N ILE A 223 -1.70 -1.01 -17.76
CA ILE A 223 -2.95 -1.55 -18.27
C ILE A 223 -3.59 -0.42 -19.05
N VAL A 224 -3.50 -0.50 -20.36
CA VAL A 224 -4.30 0.36 -21.24
C VAL A 224 -5.73 -0.16 -21.16
N PRO A 225 -6.69 0.62 -20.61
CA PRO A 225 -8.10 0.25 -20.67
C PRO A 225 -8.46 0.08 -22.14
N GLY A 226 -9.13 -1.02 -22.49
CA GLY A 226 -9.65 -1.17 -23.84
C GLY A 226 -10.75 -0.17 -24.07
N ASP A 227 -10.45 0.94 -24.74
CA ASP A 227 -11.48 1.83 -25.27
C ASP A 227 -12.29 1.07 -26.31
N GLY A 228 -13.42 0.51 -25.87
CA GLY A 228 -14.46 -0.02 -26.73
C GLY A 228 -15.19 1.10 -27.46
N ALA A 229 -14.52 1.87 -28.33
CA ALA A 229 -15.15 2.65 -29.39
C ALA A 229 -14.12 3.38 -30.29
N GLY A 230 -13.90 2.84 -31.50
CA GLY A 230 -13.76 3.61 -32.75
C GLY A 230 -12.54 4.52 -32.94
N GLY A 231 -11.54 4.02 -33.66
CA GLY A 231 -10.49 4.83 -34.26
C GLY A 231 -9.78 4.10 -35.39
N GLU A 232 -10.18 4.39 -36.63
CA GLU A 232 -9.68 3.77 -37.86
C GLU A 232 -8.19 4.05 -38.13
N GLY A 233 -7.48 2.98 -38.52
CA GLY A 233 -6.62 2.99 -39.71
C GLY A 233 -5.18 3.50 -39.55
N ASN A 234 -4.22 2.56 -39.53
CA ASN A 234 -3.24 2.51 -40.62
C ASN A 234 -2.64 1.10 -40.78
N ARG A 235 -2.61 0.62 -42.02
CA ARG A 235 -2.15 -0.70 -42.43
C ARG A 235 -0.66 -0.68 -42.80
N ALA A 236 0.05 -1.66 -42.25
CA ALA A 236 1.03 -2.56 -42.88
C ALA A 236 2.18 -2.01 -43.74
N SER A 237 3.40 -2.42 -43.37
CA SER A 237 4.36 -2.96 -44.33
C SER A 237 5.15 -4.09 -43.66
N ALA A 238 5.02 -5.30 -44.21
CA ALA A 238 5.67 -6.52 -43.77
C ALA A 238 6.72 -6.95 -44.81
N LEU A 239 7.91 -7.35 -44.36
CA LEU A 239 8.87 -8.14 -45.13
C LEU A 239 9.43 -9.24 -44.23
N ALA A 240 9.21 -10.48 -44.67
CA ALA A 240 9.55 -11.73 -44.01
C ALA A 240 11.02 -12.13 -44.20
N GLY A 241 11.52 -12.96 -43.28
CA GLY A 241 12.78 -13.69 -43.42
C GLY A 241 12.85 -14.85 -42.42
N ASP A 242 12.70 -16.07 -42.93
CA ASP A 242 12.77 -17.34 -42.19
C ASP A 242 14.22 -17.73 -41.82
N GLY A 243 14.39 -18.38 -40.67
CA GLY A 243 15.64 -19.04 -40.26
C GLY A 243 15.47 -19.81 -38.94
N GLU A 244 15.71 -21.13 -38.98
CA GLU A 244 15.29 -22.10 -37.97
C GLU A 244 16.44 -22.61 -37.05
N SER A 245 16.13 -22.74 -35.75
CA SER A 245 16.69 -23.63 -34.67
C SER A 245 18.06 -23.36 -34.00
N PRO A 246 18.37 -23.93 -32.79
CA PRO A 246 17.53 -24.37 -31.65
C PRO A 246 18.09 -24.01 -30.22
N ALA A 247 17.27 -24.13 -29.16
CA ALA A 247 17.57 -24.68 -27.81
C ALA A 247 16.67 -24.08 -26.71
N ALA A 248 15.90 -24.94 -26.04
CA ALA A 248 14.87 -24.60 -25.07
C ALA A 248 15.45 -24.18 -23.70
N SER A 249 15.08 -22.96 -23.29
CA SER A 249 14.99 -22.51 -21.91
C SER A 249 13.54 -22.06 -21.74
N GLU A 250 12.84 -22.60 -20.75
CA GLU A 250 11.44 -22.30 -20.45
C GLU A 250 11.26 -20.80 -20.20
N ARG A 251 10.91 -20.06 -21.25
CA ARG A 251 10.36 -18.70 -21.16
C ARG A 251 8.86 -18.82 -20.87
N PRO A 252 8.27 -17.93 -20.07
CA PRO A 252 6.82 -17.76 -20.09
C PRO A 252 6.38 -17.42 -21.52
N PRO A 253 5.16 -17.80 -21.93
CA PRO A 253 4.76 -17.75 -23.34
C PRO A 253 4.98 -16.35 -23.90
N GLU A 254 5.93 -16.23 -24.82
CA GLU A 254 6.09 -15.06 -25.65
C GLU A 254 4.80 -14.91 -26.46
N THR A 255 4.06 -13.84 -26.20
CA THR A 255 2.96 -13.40 -27.06
C THR A 255 3.57 -13.06 -28.42
N GLY A 256 3.41 -13.98 -29.37
CA GLY A 256 3.89 -13.81 -30.73
C GLY A 256 3.29 -12.57 -31.43
N PRO A 257 3.91 -12.10 -32.51
CA PRO A 257 3.48 -10.90 -33.21
C PRO A 257 2.31 -11.26 -34.15
N GLU A 258 1.08 -11.02 -33.69
CA GLU A 258 -0.16 -10.78 -34.46
C GLU A 258 -1.37 -11.24 -33.65
N GLY A 259 -2.03 -10.29 -33.00
CA GLY A 259 -3.24 -10.49 -32.21
C GLY A 259 -3.28 -9.43 -31.14
N ALA A 260 -4.16 -8.43 -31.28
CA ALA A 260 -4.36 -7.42 -30.25
C ALA A 260 -4.61 -8.15 -28.93
N ALA A 261 -3.70 -8.00 -27.96
CA ALA A 261 -3.90 -8.55 -26.63
C ALA A 261 -5.27 -8.08 -26.15
N GLU A 262 -6.11 -9.00 -25.67
CA GLU A 262 -7.40 -8.64 -25.11
C GLU A 262 -7.18 -7.52 -24.10
N PRO A 263 -7.92 -6.40 -24.22
CA PRO A 263 -7.76 -5.32 -23.29
C PRO A 263 -8.11 -5.80 -21.89
N TRP A 264 -7.31 -5.39 -20.92
CA TRP A 264 -7.62 -5.64 -19.51
C TRP A 264 -8.84 -4.80 -19.12
N THR A 265 -9.98 -5.48 -18.91
CA THR A 265 -11.23 -4.89 -18.43
C THR A 265 -11.57 -5.41 -17.03
N ALA A 266 -12.54 -4.79 -16.36
CA ALA A 266 -12.99 -5.22 -15.04
C ALA A 266 -13.47 -6.68 -15.05
N ASP A 267 -14.28 -7.04 -16.05
CA ASP A 267 -14.78 -8.41 -16.26
C ASP A 267 -13.64 -9.42 -16.47
N VAL A 268 -12.59 -9.01 -17.22
CA VAL A 268 -11.40 -9.86 -17.42
C VAL A 268 -10.66 -10.05 -16.11
N LEU A 269 -10.47 -9.00 -15.32
CA LEU A 269 -9.82 -9.12 -14.02
C LEU A 269 -10.62 -9.98 -13.04
N GLU A 270 -11.95 -9.86 -13.03
CA GLU A 270 -12.84 -10.68 -12.20
C GLU A 270 -12.72 -12.16 -12.57
N ALA A 271 -12.86 -12.49 -13.85
CA ALA A 271 -12.73 -13.87 -14.32
C ALA A 271 -11.37 -14.50 -13.98
N ARG A 272 -10.29 -13.70 -14.04
CA ARG A 272 -8.94 -14.15 -13.68
C ARG A 272 -8.76 -14.36 -12.18
N LEU A 273 -9.39 -13.54 -11.36
CA LEU A 273 -9.35 -13.72 -9.90
C LEU A 273 -10.10 -14.99 -9.51
N ASP A 274 -11.28 -15.21 -10.09
CA ASP A 274 -12.07 -16.41 -9.86
C ASP A 274 -11.30 -17.67 -10.24
N GLU A 275 -10.65 -17.67 -11.41
CA GLU A 275 -9.77 -18.76 -11.86
C GLU A 275 -8.64 -19.01 -10.86
N TYR A 276 -7.97 -17.96 -10.40
CA TYR A 276 -6.89 -18.06 -9.42
C TYR A 276 -7.36 -18.64 -8.08
N LEU A 277 -8.53 -18.22 -7.59
CA LEU A 277 -9.09 -18.63 -6.30
C LEU A 277 -9.60 -20.08 -6.28
N VAL A 278 -9.70 -20.75 -7.43
CA VAL A 278 -9.95 -22.21 -7.49
C VAL A 278 -8.79 -22.99 -6.87
N GLU A 279 -7.56 -22.57 -7.12
CA GLU A 279 -6.35 -23.26 -6.67
C GLU A 279 -5.68 -22.58 -5.47
N HIS A 280 -6.06 -21.34 -5.16
CA HIS A 280 -5.42 -20.51 -4.14
C HIS A 280 -6.44 -19.92 -3.16
N GLU A 281 -6.09 -19.84 -1.89
CA GLU A 281 -6.98 -19.30 -0.86
C GLU A 281 -7.16 -17.78 -0.96
N ALA A 282 -6.07 -17.04 -1.19
CA ALA A 282 -6.08 -15.58 -1.32
C ALA A 282 -4.77 -15.04 -1.93
N LEU A 283 -4.82 -13.81 -2.42
CA LEU A 283 -3.63 -13.02 -2.73
C LEU A 283 -2.95 -12.56 -1.42
N ARG A 284 -1.65 -12.83 -1.28
CA ARG A 284 -0.87 -12.42 -0.10
C ARG A 284 -0.23 -11.05 -0.33
N LEU A 285 -0.37 -10.15 0.66
CA LEU A 285 0.18 -8.79 0.65
C LEU A 285 1.04 -8.50 1.88
N ASP A 286 1.36 -9.54 2.66
CA ASP A 286 2.21 -9.46 3.84
C ASP A 286 3.68 -9.10 3.47
N PRO A 287 4.54 -8.77 4.46
CA PRO A 287 5.92 -8.37 4.17
C PRO A 287 6.73 -9.40 3.40
N GLU A 288 6.41 -10.69 3.54
CA GLU A 288 7.11 -11.74 2.82
C GLU A 288 6.69 -11.74 1.35
N ALA A 289 5.40 -11.67 1.05
CA ALA A 289 4.91 -11.53 -0.33
C ALA A 289 5.45 -10.26 -1.01
N ARG A 290 5.68 -9.19 -0.24
CA ARG A 290 6.24 -7.93 -0.73
C ARG A 290 7.77 -7.88 -0.74
N ASN A 291 8.46 -8.96 -0.40
CA ASN A 291 9.92 -8.99 -0.38
C ASN A 291 10.50 -8.71 -1.78
N LEU A 292 11.59 -7.94 -1.85
CA LEU A 292 12.27 -7.61 -3.11
C LEU A 292 12.69 -8.84 -3.92
N ARG A 293 12.96 -9.98 -3.25
CA ARG A 293 13.30 -11.24 -3.92
C ARG A 293 12.21 -11.78 -4.85
N HIS A 294 10.96 -11.37 -4.64
CA HIS A 294 9.80 -11.73 -5.46
C HIS A 294 9.51 -10.67 -6.53
N THR A 295 10.33 -9.63 -6.65
CA THR A 295 10.20 -8.62 -7.71
C THR A 295 11.31 -8.79 -8.73
N HIS A 296 10.91 -9.16 -9.94
CA HIS A 296 11.79 -9.29 -11.07
C HIS A 296 11.53 -8.11 -12.01
N VAL A 297 12.56 -7.29 -12.23
CA VAL A 297 12.50 -6.17 -13.18
C VAL A 297 13.40 -6.51 -14.36
N VAL A 298 12.78 -6.61 -15.51
CA VAL A 298 13.46 -6.79 -16.80
C VAL A 298 13.44 -5.44 -17.50
N GLU A 299 14.61 -4.98 -17.94
CA GLU A 299 14.70 -3.77 -18.75
C GLU A 299 14.08 -4.08 -20.12
N GLY A 300 13.09 -3.28 -20.54
CA GLY A 300 12.55 -3.36 -21.88
C GLY A 300 13.68 -3.06 -22.87
N GLY A 301 13.99 -4.01 -23.74
CA GLY A 301 15.05 -3.85 -24.74
C GLY A 301 14.85 -2.59 -25.56
N ASP A 302 15.96 -1.91 -25.87
CA ASP A 302 15.98 -0.68 -26.66
C ASP A 302 15.28 -0.94 -28.01
N PRO A 303 14.19 -0.23 -28.35
CA PRO A 303 13.60 -0.29 -29.67
C PRO A 303 14.45 0.57 -30.61
N HIS A 304 15.63 0.07 -30.96
CA HIS A 304 16.48 0.62 -32.01
C HIS A 304 16.33 -0.18 -33.30
#